data_AF-A0A2E6P5R2-F1
#
_entry.id   AF-A0A2E6P5R2-F1
#
_cell.length_a   1.000
_cell.length_b   1.000
_cell.length_c   1.000
_cell.angle_alpha   90.00
_cell.angle_beta   90.00
_cell.angle_gamma   90.00
#
_symmetry.space_group_name_H-M   'P 1'
#
loop_
_entity.id
_entity.type
_entity.pdbx_description
1 polymer ?
#
loop_
_entity_poly.entity_id
_entity_poly.type
_entity_poly.pdbx_seq_one_letter_code
_entity_poly.pdbx_strand_id
1 'polypeptide(L)'
;MKKRKMGQAVRPRIARNALMQLVIAAGLLLLVGLLQREFLSEVYVRNQLTTVSWTINGGIVILFLAAIIRLVQSFLRYDAEEQALNHFLDQVSEKGEIVQGIAGDTIIADRYRALRDLNQKRTRIDHSALAATLIAKESSRASFPRFAHNVMILTGVFGTIVSLSIALLGASEMIVGNTQISSLGLVVHGMSTALSTTMTAILAYFFLGYFYLRLADAQTQIIGRVEHATTTLLLPRFQVKEETLIEDFSDIIRAAGALVKRLDASQGQYAETANQLNEVLAAYRDEMRQHSKGLSEITELLRDGFRLRDIDR
;
A
#
# COMPACT_ATOMS: atom_id res chain seq x y z
N MET A 1 -23.94 -32.26 11.07
CA MET A 1 -22.88 -32.14 10.04
C MET A 1 -22.49 -30.67 9.87
N LYS A 2 -21.30 -30.30 10.36
CA LYS A 2 -20.77 -28.93 10.39
C LYS A 2 -20.28 -28.60 8.98
N LYS A 3 -20.91 -27.63 8.29
CA LYS A 3 -20.41 -27.10 7.01
C LYS A 3 -18.99 -26.57 7.24
N ARG A 4 -17.98 -27.29 6.76
CA ARG A 4 -16.60 -26.81 6.64
C ARG A 4 -16.64 -25.53 5.81
N LYS A 5 -16.24 -24.40 6.40
CA LYS A 5 -15.92 -23.17 5.67
C LYS A 5 -14.73 -23.49 4.74
N MET A 6 -15.02 -23.93 3.51
CA MET A 6 -14.08 -23.93 2.40
C MET A 6 -13.72 -22.46 2.14
N GLY A 7 -12.44 -22.10 2.28
CA GLY A 7 -11.91 -20.83 1.77
C GLY A 7 -11.14 -19.93 2.74
N GLN A 8 -10.88 -20.30 3.99
CA GLN A 8 -9.80 -19.61 4.74
C GLN A 8 -8.46 -20.20 4.30
N ALA A 9 -7.94 -19.72 3.16
CA ALA A 9 -6.53 -19.88 2.86
C ALA A 9 -5.75 -19.49 4.12
N VAL A 10 -4.93 -20.40 4.65
CA VAL A 10 -4.03 -20.12 5.78
C VAL A 10 -3.19 -18.94 5.32
N ARG A 11 -3.56 -17.73 5.76
CA ARG A 11 -2.86 -16.53 5.32
C ARG A 11 -1.46 -16.63 5.89
N PRO A 12 -0.43 -16.54 5.03
CA PRO A 12 0.94 -16.67 5.50
C PRO A 12 1.17 -15.69 6.66
N ARG A 13 1.88 -16.15 7.68
CA ARG A 13 2.45 -15.30 8.74
C ARG A 13 3.97 -15.42 8.64
N ILE A 14 4.50 -14.96 7.52
CA ILE A 14 5.89 -15.27 7.15
C ILE A 14 6.86 -14.47 8.02
N ALA A 15 6.53 -13.22 8.34
CA ALA A 15 7.33 -12.42 9.27
C ALA A 15 7.41 -13.07 10.67
N ARG A 16 6.28 -13.55 11.20
CA ARG A 16 6.23 -14.30 12.46
C ARG A 16 7.02 -15.61 12.40
N ASN A 17 6.86 -16.38 11.32
CA ASN A 17 7.57 -17.64 11.15
C ASN A 17 9.09 -17.43 11.08
N ALA A 18 9.53 -16.40 10.35
CA ALA A 18 10.93 -16.02 10.28
C ALA A 18 11.47 -15.52 11.63
N LEU A 19 10.66 -14.77 12.40
CA LEU A 19 11.03 -14.35 13.76
C LEU A 19 11.16 -15.55 14.70
N MET A 20 10.24 -16.52 14.65
CA MET A 20 10.35 -17.76 15.44
C MET A 20 11.61 -18.55 15.04
N GLN A 21 11.90 -18.66 13.74
CA GLN A 21 13.14 -19.27 13.25
C GLN A 21 14.39 -18.54 13.77
N LEU A 22 14.36 -17.20 13.84
CA LEU A 22 15.45 -16.39 14.40
C LEU A 22 15.66 -16.69 15.87
N VAL A 23 14.60 -16.73 16.67
CA VAL A 23 14.68 -17.04 18.11
C VAL A 23 15.21 -18.46 18.32
N ILE A 24 14.72 -19.44 17.55
CA ILE A 24 15.19 -20.83 17.64
C ILE A 24 16.66 -20.93 17.24
N ALA A 25 17.06 -20.31 16.13
CA ALA A 25 18.44 -20.33 15.65
C ALA A 25 19.40 -19.61 16.61
N ALA A 26 18.98 -18.49 17.20
CA ALA A 26 19.74 -17.78 18.24
C ALA A 26 19.88 -18.63 19.51
N GLY A 27 18.80 -19.31 19.94
CA GLY A 27 18.83 -20.24 21.06
C GLY A 27 19.76 -21.43 20.82
N LEU A 28 19.75 -22.00 19.62
CA LEU A 28 20.66 -23.08 19.21
C LEU A 28 22.12 -22.60 19.19
N LEU A 29 22.40 -21.41 18.65
CA LEU A 29 23.75 -20.83 18.67
C LEU A 29 24.25 -20.61 20.11
N LEU A 30 23.39 -20.09 20.98
CA LEU A 30 23.73 -19.94 22.40
C LEU A 30 24.00 -21.28 23.07
N LEU A 31 23.16 -22.29 22.79
CA LEU A 31 23.36 -23.64 23.31
C LEU A 31 24.69 -24.25 22.84
N VAL A 32 25.02 -24.15 21.56
CA VAL A 32 26.30 -24.61 21.01
C VAL A 32 27.47 -23.86 21.64
N GLY A 33 27.34 -22.55 21.85
CA GLY A 33 28.36 -21.76 22.54
C GLY A 33 28.56 -22.16 23.99
N LEU A 34 27.50 -22.54 24.70
CA LEU A 34 27.59 -23.06 26.07
C LEU A 34 28.22 -24.45 26.13
N LEU A 35 27.91 -25.32 25.17
CA LEU A 35 28.51 -26.65 25.06
C LEU A 35 30.01 -26.57 24.74
N GLN A 36 30.41 -25.62 23.88
CA GLN A 36 31.79 -25.39 23.47
C GLN A 36 32.51 -24.35 24.33
N ARG A 37 32.06 -24.14 25.57
CA ARG A 37 32.58 -23.08 26.44
C ARG A 37 34.08 -23.20 26.71
N GLU A 38 34.59 -24.41 26.87
CA GLU A 38 36.02 -24.65 27.12
C GLU A 38 36.86 -24.22 25.91
N PHE A 39 36.51 -24.68 24.72
CA PHE A 39 37.13 -24.29 23.46
C PHE A 39 37.06 -22.77 23.22
N LEU A 40 35.88 -22.16 23.43
CA LEU A 40 35.71 -20.72 23.28
C LEU A 40 36.55 -19.93 24.29
N SER A 41 36.66 -20.41 25.53
CA SER A 41 37.49 -19.75 26.55
C SER A 41 38.97 -19.83 26.22
N GLU A 42 39.42 -20.92 25.60
CA GLU A 42 40.81 -21.08 25.17
C GLU A 42 41.15 -20.15 24.00
N VAL A 43 40.28 -20.13 22.98
CA VAL A 43 40.46 -19.31 21.77
C VAL A 43 40.28 -17.81 22.02
N TYR A 44 39.29 -17.42 22.84
CA TYR A 44 38.91 -16.01 23.01
C TYR A 44 39.39 -15.35 24.31
N VAL A 45 39.67 -16.11 25.37
CA VAL A 45 40.01 -15.53 26.70
C VAL A 45 41.44 -15.83 27.11
N ARG A 46 41.92 -17.07 26.96
CA ARG A 46 43.26 -17.47 27.43
C ARG A 46 44.37 -17.11 26.43
N ASN A 47 44.10 -17.17 25.13
CA ASN A 47 45.08 -16.91 24.07
C ASN A 47 45.00 -15.51 23.45
N GLN A 48 44.58 -14.49 24.22
CA GLN A 48 44.52 -13.09 23.76
C GLN A 48 45.33 -12.14 24.67
N LEU A 49 46.64 -12.04 24.44
CA LEU A 49 47.53 -11.11 25.16
C LEU A 49 47.41 -9.66 24.67
N THR A 50 46.87 -9.42 23.47
CA THR A 50 46.83 -8.09 22.85
C THR A 50 45.46 -7.43 22.94
N THR A 51 45.40 -6.22 23.52
CA THR A 51 44.19 -5.40 23.66
C THR A 51 43.46 -5.16 22.34
N VAL A 52 44.20 -5.16 21.22
CA VAL A 52 43.67 -4.96 19.87
C VAL A 52 42.67 -6.08 19.48
N SER A 53 42.94 -7.32 19.88
CA SER A 53 42.10 -8.50 19.60
C SER A 53 40.72 -8.35 20.23
N TRP A 54 40.68 -7.93 21.49
CA TRP A 54 39.46 -7.64 22.22
C TRP A 54 38.65 -6.51 21.56
N THR A 55 39.33 -5.45 21.12
CA THR A 55 38.67 -4.32 20.46
C THR A 55 38.03 -4.72 19.13
N ILE A 56 38.75 -5.45 18.27
CA ILE A 56 38.24 -5.85 16.94
C ILE A 56 37.11 -6.86 17.10
N ASN A 57 37.32 -7.91 17.89
CA ASN A 57 36.31 -8.96 18.08
C ASN A 57 35.07 -8.42 18.82
N GLY A 58 35.27 -7.58 19.83
CA GLY A 58 34.19 -6.85 20.50
C GLY A 58 33.42 -5.96 19.54
N GLY A 59 34.11 -5.27 18.62
CA GLY A 59 33.49 -4.49 17.55
C GLY A 59 32.62 -5.32 16.62
N ILE A 60 33.08 -6.51 16.20
CA ILE A 60 32.30 -7.46 15.40
C ILE A 60 31.04 -7.88 16.15
N VAL A 61 31.17 -8.24 17.43
CA VAL A 61 30.03 -8.67 18.25
C VAL A 61 29.02 -7.54 18.47
N ILE A 62 29.47 -6.31 18.75
CA ILE A 62 28.61 -5.14 18.92
C ILE A 62 27.86 -4.85 17.61
N LEU A 63 28.56 -4.84 16.47
CA LEU A 63 27.96 -4.63 15.16
C LEU A 63 26.93 -5.72 14.84
N PHE A 64 27.26 -6.98 15.16
CA PHE A 64 26.36 -8.11 15.01
C PHE A 64 25.10 -7.96 15.87
N LEU A 65 25.24 -7.67 17.16
CA LEU A 65 24.10 -7.46 18.07
C LEU A 65 23.21 -6.30 17.60
N ALA A 66 23.80 -5.17 17.20
CA ALA A 66 23.06 -4.04 16.65
C ALA A 66 22.28 -4.44 15.38
N ALA A 67 22.89 -5.24 14.49
CA ALA A 67 22.24 -5.73 13.29
C ALA A 67 21.08 -6.71 13.62
N ILE A 68 21.26 -7.61 14.59
CA ILE A 68 20.19 -8.50 15.07
C ILE A 68 19.03 -7.71 15.67
N ILE A 69 19.29 -6.73 16.54
CA ILE A 69 18.25 -5.89 17.13
C ILE A 69 17.45 -5.19 16.02
N ARG A 70 18.14 -4.63 15.03
CA ARG A 70 17.49 -3.99 13.87
C ARG A 70 16.65 -4.99 13.07
N LEU A 71 17.15 -6.21 12.81
CA LEU A 71 16.40 -7.25 12.12
C LEU A 71 15.14 -7.65 12.88
N VAL A 72 15.25 -7.86 14.20
CA VAL A 72 14.10 -8.21 15.06
C VAL A 72 13.05 -7.10 15.02
N GLN A 73 13.45 -5.83 15.14
CA GLN A 73 12.55 -4.68 15.01
C GLN A 73 11.85 -4.66 13.64
N SER A 74 12.57 -4.94 12.56
CA SER A 74 11.99 -5.01 11.22
C SER A 74 11.00 -6.18 11.08
N PHE A 75 11.32 -7.38 11.58
CA PHE A 75 10.38 -8.51 11.55
C PHE A 75 9.11 -8.24 12.36
N LEU A 76 9.21 -7.65 13.55
CA LEU A 76 8.06 -7.29 14.38
C LEU A 76 7.16 -6.27 13.67
N ARG A 77 7.76 -5.28 13.02
CA ARG A 77 7.04 -4.31 12.20
C ARG A 77 6.30 -4.99 11.05
N TYR A 78 6.99 -5.84 10.28
CA TYR A 78 6.37 -6.56 9.16
C TYR A 78 5.26 -7.52 9.60
N ASP A 79 5.39 -8.13 10.78
CA ASP A 79 4.28 -8.91 11.36
C ASP A 79 3.06 -8.03 11.67
N ALA A 80 3.27 -6.84 12.22
CA ALA A 80 2.19 -5.87 12.44
C ALA A 80 1.55 -5.40 11.12
N GLU A 81 2.35 -5.13 10.08
CA GLU A 81 1.87 -4.78 8.73
C GLU A 81 1.05 -5.93 8.11
N GLU A 82 1.50 -7.17 8.28
CA GLU A 82 0.79 -8.36 7.79
C GLU A 82 -0.55 -8.57 8.51
N GLN A 83 -0.60 -8.34 9.83
CA GLN A 83 -1.83 -8.38 10.61
C GLN A 83 -2.81 -7.28 10.19
N ALA A 84 -2.33 -6.05 9.99
CA ALA A 84 -3.16 -4.93 9.55
C ALA A 84 -3.73 -5.16 8.14
N LEU A 85 -2.91 -5.67 7.22
CA LEU A 85 -3.37 -6.03 5.87
C LEU A 85 -4.42 -7.14 5.91
N ASN A 86 -4.21 -8.18 6.72
CA ASN A 86 -5.18 -9.26 6.87
C ASN A 86 -6.52 -8.73 7.40
N HIS A 87 -6.48 -7.91 8.45
CA HIS A 87 -7.69 -7.31 9.02
C HIS A 87 -8.41 -6.41 8.00
N PHE A 88 -7.66 -5.62 7.25
CA PHE A 88 -8.21 -4.78 6.17
C PHE A 88 -8.94 -5.62 5.11
N LEU A 89 -8.31 -6.70 4.64
CA LEU A 89 -8.90 -7.60 3.64
C LEU A 89 -10.18 -8.28 4.15
N ASP A 90 -10.21 -8.66 5.44
CA ASP A 90 -11.40 -9.26 6.05
C ASP A 90 -12.57 -8.27 6.11
N GLN A 91 -12.30 -7.03 6.51
CA GLN A 91 -13.33 -5.98 6.57
C GLN A 91 -13.90 -5.64 5.20
N VAL A 92 -13.03 -5.50 4.19
CA VAL A 92 -13.46 -5.20 2.81
C VAL A 92 -14.30 -6.34 2.23
N SER A 93 -13.91 -7.61 2.48
CA SER A 93 -14.61 -8.77 1.94
C SER A 93 -15.95 -9.08 2.61
N GLU A 94 -16.11 -8.83 3.91
CA GLU A 94 -17.33 -9.21 4.64
C GLU A 94 -18.41 -8.12 4.63
N LYS A 95 -18.04 -6.83 4.59
CA LYS A 95 -19.00 -5.74 4.84
C LYS A 95 -19.19 -4.77 3.68
N GLY A 96 -18.33 -4.78 2.65
CA GLY A 96 -18.35 -3.80 1.54
C GLY A 96 -18.04 -2.34 1.96
N GLU A 97 -18.18 -2.04 3.25
CA GLU A 97 -17.84 -0.78 3.89
C GLU A 97 -16.44 -0.84 4.51
N ILE A 98 -15.59 0.11 4.14
CA ILE A 98 -14.30 0.34 4.79
C ILE A 98 -14.60 1.16 6.04
N VAL A 99 -15.20 0.50 7.04
CA VAL A 99 -15.55 1.14 8.31
C VAL A 99 -14.26 1.52 9.02
N GLN A 100 -14.10 2.82 9.25
CA GLN A 100 -12.99 3.47 9.94
C GLN A 100 -12.43 2.61 11.07
N GLY A 101 -11.20 2.11 10.90
CA GLY A 101 -10.55 1.28 11.91
C GLY A 101 -9.20 0.68 11.52
N ILE A 102 -8.56 1.15 10.44
CA ILE A 102 -7.19 0.71 10.14
C ILE A 102 -6.27 1.40 11.12
N ALA A 103 -5.59 0.63 11.97
CA ALA A 103 -4.60 1.12 12.92
C ALA A 103 -3.63 2.12 12.23
N GLY A 104 -3.41 3.26 12.89
CA GLY A 104 -2.58 4.35 12.37
C GLY A 104 -1.14 3.91 12.07
N ASP A 105 -0.57 4.47 11.01
CA ASP A 105 0.79 4.21 10.46
C ASP A 105 1.09 2.78 9.96
N THR A 106 0.20 2.21 9.13
CA THR A 106 0.48 0.98 8.35
C THR A 106 0.52 1.25 6.85
N ILE A 107 1.25 0.43 6.11
CA ILE A 107 1.42 0.55 4.66
C ILE A 107 0.07 0.55 3.94
N ILE A 108 -0.85 -0.33 4.34
CA ILE A 108 -2.18 -0.40 3.72
C ILE A 108 -3.05 0.80 4.08
N ALA A 109 -2.94 1.34 5.31
CA ALA A 109 -3.64 2.57 5.70
C ALA A 109 -3.14 3.77 4.91
N ASP A 110 -1.81 3.91 4.79
CA ASP A 110 -1.16 4.96 4.00
C ASP A 110 -1.58 4.86 2.53
N ARG A 111 -1.62 3.65 1.98
CA ARG A 111 -2.08 3.41 0.61
C ARG A 111 -3.54 3.83 0.42
N TYR A 112 -4.42 3.45 1.34
CA TYR A 112 -5.83 3.83 1.28
C TYR A 112 -6.02 5.35 1.36
N ARG A 113 -5.31 6.04 2.27
CA ARG A 113 -5.35 7.51 2.39
C ARG A 113 -4.84 8.18 1.12
N ALA A 114 -3.71 7.72 0.56
CA ALA A 114 -3.17 8.27 -0.67
C ALA A 114 -4.15 8.15 -1.85
N LEU A 115 -4.80 7.00 -2.01
CA LEU A 115 -5.80 6.79 -3.07
C LEU A 115 -7.06 7.65 -2.86
N ARG A 116 -7.50 7.79 -1.60
CA ARG A 116 -8.62 8.67 -1.24
C ARG A 116 -8.31 10.13 -1.54
N ASP A 117 -7.14 10.62 -1.17
CA ASP A 117 -6.73 12.01 -1.40
C ASP A 117 -6.59 12.32 -2.90
N LEU A 118 -6.04 11.39 -3.68
CA LEU A 118 -5.94 11.51 -5.14
C LEU A 118 -7.33 11.53 -5.79
N ASN A 119 -8.24 10.67 -5.33
CA ASN A 119 -9.63 10.64 -5.80
C ASN A 119 -10.37 11.95 -5.46
N GLN A 120 -10.22 12.48 -4.24
CA GLN A 120 -10.83 13.75 -3.83
C GLN A 120 -10.35 14.93 -4.67
N LYS A 121 -9.07 14.94 -5.07
CA LYS A 121 -8.49 15.95 -5.96
C LYS A 121 -8.76 15.68 -7.44
N ARG A 122 -9.55 14.65 -7.78
CA ARG A 122 -9.82 14.18 -9.16
C ARG A 122 -8.56 14.07 -10.01
N THR A 123 -7.47 13.61 -9.41
CA THR A 123 -6.20 13.40 -10.11
C THR A 123 -6.13 11.95 -10.60
N ARG A 124 -5.59 11.73 -11.79
CA ARG A 124 -5.37 10.38 -12.32
C ARG A 124 -4.44 9.61 -11.38
N ILE A 125 -4.87 8.41 -10.98
CA ILE A 125 -4.09 7.57 -10.08
C ILE A 125 -3.02 6.85 -10.91
N ASP A 126 -1.75 7.21 -10.69
CA ASP A 126 -0.61 6.46 -11.21
C ASP A 126 -0.20 5.37 -10.21
N HIS A 127 -0.67 4.15 -10.46
CA HIS A 127 -0.36 2.99 -9.63
C HIS A 127 1.14 2.67 -9.62
N SER A 128 1.83 2.84 -10.75
CA SER A 128 3.25 2.56 -10.88
C SER A 128 4.08 3.51 -10.01
N ALA A 129 3.73 4.80 -9.99
CA ALA A 129 4.37 5.80 -9.13
C ALA A 129 4.15 5.50 -7.63
N LEU A 130 2.95 5.09 -7.24
CA LEU A 130 2.64 4.70 -5.86
C LEU A 130 3.44 3.46 -5.43
N ALA A 131 3.52 2.43 -6.27
CA ALA A 131 4.29 1.23 -6.01
C ALA A 131 5.80 1.53 -5.91
N ALA A 132 6.34 2.33 -6.84
CA ALA A 132 7.75 2.72 -6.84
C ALA A 132 8.13 3.51 -5.58
N THR A 133 7.26 4.44 -5.16
CA THR A 133 7.48 5.24 -3.94
C THR A 133 7.45 4.35 -2.69
N LEU A 134 6.54 3.36 -2.62
CA LEU A 134 6.48 2.41 -1.52
C LEU A 134 7.75 1.54 -1.45
N ILE A 135 8.20 0.99 -2.59
CA ILE A 135 9.42 0.20 -2.66
C ILE A 135 10.64 1.03 -2.24
N ALA A 136 10.73 2.28 -2.69
CA ALA A 136 11.82 3.17 -2.30
C ALA A 136 11.83 3.46 -0.78
N LYS A 137 10.67 3.78 -0.21
CA LYS A 137 10.51 4.02 1.24
C LYS A 137 10.96 2.79 2.03
N GLU A 138 10.54 1.60 1.63
CA GLU A 138 10.81 0.39 2.39
C GLU A 138 12.23 -0.17 2.17
N SER A 139 12.79 -0.06 0.96
CA SER A 139 14.18 -0.45 0.66
C SER A 139 15.19 0.33 1.49
N SER A 140 14.95 1.63 1.73
CA SER A 140 15.82 2.47 2.55
C SER A 140 16.00 1.96 3.99
N ARG A 141 14.99 1.23 4.52
CA ARG A 141 14.97 0.75 5.90
C ARG A 141 15.84 -0.49 6.12
N ALA A 142 16.08 -1.27 5.07
CA ALA A 142 16.95 -2.45 5.10
C ALA A 142 18.45 -2.12 4.90
N SER A 143 18.81 -0.83 4.79
CA SER A 143 20.18 -0.37 4.54
C SER A 143 21.17 -0.77 5.63
N PHE A 144 20.80 -0.66 6.91
CA PHE A 144 21.71 -0.94 8.02
C PHE A 144 22.08 -2.43 8.15
N PRO A 145 21.12 -3.39 8.16
CA PRO A 145 21.48 -4.81 8.13
C PRO A 145 22.35 -5.19 6.93
N ARG A 146 22.08 -4.61 5.76
CA ARG A 146 22.91 -4.79 4.56
C ARG A 146 24.32 -4.26 4.74
N PHE A 147 24.48 -3.08 5.34
CA PHE A 147 25.79 -2.51 5.68
C PHE A 147 26.54 -3.42 6.66
N ALA A 148 25.90 -3.82 7.76
CA ALA A 148 26.50 -4.68 8.76
C ALA A 148 26.95 -6.02 8.17
N HIS A 149 26.11 -6.66 7.34
CA HIS A 149 26.46 -7.88 6.61
C HIS A 149 27.71 -7.70 5.75
N ASN A 150 27.78 -6.64 4.94
CA ASN A 150 28.92 -6.42 4.07
C ASN A 150 30.20 -6.08 4.86
N VAL A 151 30.09 -5.23 5.88
CA VAL A 151 31.25 -4.78 6.67
C VAL A 151 31.81 -5.87 7.57
N MET A 152 31.00 -6.82 8.03
CA MET A 152 31.43 -7.87 8.95
C MET A 152 32.62 -8.67 8.45
N ILE A 153 32.60 -9.08 7.17
CA ILE A 153 33.72 -9.78 6.54
C ILE A 153 34.93 -8.87 6.40
N LEU A 154 34.74 -7.60 6.00
CA LEU A 154 35.84 -6.65 5.92
C LEU A 154 36.49 -6.41 7.28
N THR A 155 35.70 -6.34 8.37
CA THR A 155 36.23 -6.22 9.73
C THR A 155 37.00 -7.48 10.14
N GLY A 156 36.53 -8.67 9.73
CA GLY A 156 37.26 -9.92 9.93
C GLY A 156 38.62 -9.94 9.22
N VAL A 157 38.66 -9.55 7.94
CA VAL A 157 39.91 -9.43 7.16
C VAL A 157 40.81 -8.32 7.71
N PHE A 158 40.25 -7.20 8.16
CA PHE A 158 41.02 -6.18 8.84
C PHE A 158 41.66 -6.73 10.13
N GLY A 159 40.91 -7.53 10.89
CA GLY A 159 41.41 -8.27 12.05
C GLY A 159 42.62 -9.12 11.74
N THR A 160 42.62 -9.87 10.63
CA THR A 160 43.78 -10.69 10.24
C THR A 160 44.98 -9.86 9.88
N ILE A 161 44.80 -8.78 9.13
CA ILE A 161 45.90 -7.90 8.70
C ILE A 161 46.60 -7.34 9.94
N VAL A 162 45.84 -6.76 10.87
CA VAL A 162 46.39 -6.19 12.11
C VAL A 162 47.09 -7.26 12.96
N SER A 163 46.49 -8.44 13.06
CA SER A 163 47.06 -9.54 13.85
C SER A 163 48.34 -10.11 13.26
N LEU A 164 48.42 -10.23 11.93
CA LEU A 164 49.63 -10.63 11.22
C LEU A 164 50.73 -9.55 11.33
N SER A 165 50.37 -8.26 11.30
CA SER A 165 51.34 -7.19 11.57
C SER A 165 51.94 -7.29 12.96
N ILE A 166 51.13 -7.59 13.99
CA ILE A 166 51.63 -7.83 15.36
C ILE A 166 52.52 -9.06 15.41
N ALA A 167 52.15 -10.15 14.72
CA ALA A 167 52.99 -11.35 14.67
C ALA A 167 54.35 -11.06 14.01
N LEU A 168 54.38 -10.27 12.94
CA LEU A 168 55.63 -9.86 12.28
C LEU A 168 56.50 -8.97 13.18
N LEU A 169 55.89 -8.06 13.95
CA LEU A 169 56.61 -7.27 14.96
C LEU A 169 57.25 -8.18 16.02
N GLY A 170 56.49 -9.15 16.55
CA GLY A 170 57.01 -10.14 17.49
C GLY A 170 58.17 -10.95 16.92
N ALA A 171 58.08 -11.37 15.65
CA ALA A 171 59.16 -12.09 14.97
C ALA A 171 60.40 -11.20 14.75
N SER A 172 60.24 -9.91 14.45
CA SER A 172 61.34 -8.96 14.33
C SER A 172 62.09 -8.79 15.66
N GLU A 173 61.37 -8.67 16.77
CA GLU A 173 61.96 -8.57 18.11
C GLU A 173 62.74 -9.85 18.51
N MET A 174 62.30 -11.03 18.07
CA MET A 174 63.06 -12.29 18.25
C MET A 174 64.41 -12.27 17.54
N ILE A 175 64.49 -11.63 16.37
CA ILE A 175 65.71 -11.59 15.56
C ILE A 175 66.72 -10.61 16.16
N VAL A 176 66.24 -9.51 16.77
CA VAL A 176 67.09 -8.41 17.27
C VAL A 176 67.46 -8.59 18.76
N GLY A 177 66.63 -9.24 19.57
CA GLY A 177 66.82 -9.37 21.02
C GLY A 177 66.93 -10.81 21.50
N ASN A 178 67.86 -11.09 22.42
CA ASN A 178 68.12 -12.43 23.00
C ASN A 178 66.99 -12.92 23.96
N THR A 179 65.81 -12.29 23.94
CA THR A 179 64.67 -12.57 24.84
C THR A 179 63.63 -13.43 24.12
N GLN A 180 63.85 -14.75 24.12
CA GLN A 180 63.16 -15.68 23.21
C GLN A 180 61.71 -16.04 23.62
N ILE A 181 61.32 -15.93 24.90
CA ILE A 181 60.03 -16.47 25.38
C ILE A 181 58.87 -15.48 25.18
N SER A 182 59.06 -14.18 25.45
CA SER A 182 57.99 -13.18 25.34
C SER A 182 57.62 -12.86 23.89
N SER A 183 58.61 -12.82 23.01
CA SER A 183 58.50 -12.48 21.60
C SER A 183 57.87 -13.62 20.78
N LEU A 184 58.16 -14.89 21.12
CA LEU A 184 57.45 -16.06 20.60
C LEU A 184 55.96 -16.04 21.00
N GLY A 185 55.65 -15.58 22.22
CA GLY A 185 54.29 -15.35 22.68
C GLY A 185 53.50 -14.40 21.76
N LEU A 186 54.10 -13.26 21.36
CA LEU A 186 53.45 -12.29 20.47
C LEU A 186 53.14 -12.86 19.08
N VAL A 187 54.03 -13.69 18.53
CA VAL A 187 53.82 -14.35 17.23
C VAL A 187 52.63 -15.31 17.29
N VAL A 188 52.62 -16.21 18.30
CA VAL A 188 51.56 -17.20 18.47
C VAL A 188 50.20 -16.53 18.72
N HIS A 189 50.17 -15.47 19.54
CA HIS A 189 48.96 -14.73 19.84
C HIS A 189 48.44 -13.93 18.64
N GLY A 190 49.32 -13.36 17.82
CA GLY A 190 48.95 -12.71 16.56
C GLY A 190 48.29 -13.69 15.59
N MET A 191 48.85 -14.89 15.42
CA MET A 191 48.23 -15.93 14.56
C MET A 191 46.88 -16.41 15.11
N SER A 192 46.79 -16.66 16.42
CA SER A 192 45.53 -17.07 17.08
C SER A 192 44.44 -15.98 16.96
N THR A 193 44.82 -14.71 17.16
CA THR A 193 43.90 -13.59 16.99
C THR A 193 43.37 -13.52 15.56
N ALA A 194 44.24 -13.63 14.56
CA ALA A 194 43.84 -13.62 13.15
C ALA A 194 42.77 -14.68 12.87
N LEU A 195 42.96 -15.91 13.36
CA LEU A 195 41.99 -17.00 13.21
C LEU A 195 40.68 -16.73 13.95
N SER A 196 40.73 -16.23 15.19
CA SER A 196 39.52 -15.97 15.98
C SER A 196 38.66 -14.85 15.38
N THR A 197 39.28 -13.79 14.85
CA THR A 197 38.57 -12.66 14.23
C THR A 197 37.88 -13.06 12.93
N THR A 198 38.51 -13.90 12.09
CA THR A 198 37.87 -14.43 10.88
C THR A 198 36.75 -15.38 11.19
N MET A 199 36.96 -16.31 12.13
CA MET A 199 35.93 -17.25 12.55
C MET A 199 34.68 -16.52 13.04
N THR A 200 34.84 -15.51 13.90
CA THR A 200 33.72 -14.71 14.42
C THR A 200 33.01 -13.95 13.30
N ALA A 201 33.77 -13.27 12.43
CA ALA A 201 33.20 -12.52 11.32
C ALA A 201 32.40 -13.41 10.36
N ILE A 202 32.92 -14.58 10.03
CA ILE A 202 32.27 -15.52 9.10
C ILE A 202 30.99 -16.09 9.71
N LEU A 203 31.02 -16.55 10.96
CA LEU A 203 29.84 -17.09 11.63
C LEU A 203 28.73 -16.04 11.77
N ALA A 204 29.10 -14.83 12.19
CA ALA A 204 28.18 -13.72 12.31
C ALA A 204 27.63 -13.29 10.94
N TYR A 205 28.45 -13.31 9.89
CA TYR A 205 28.06 -13.01 8.52
C TYR A 205 27.02 -14.00 8.01
N PHE A 206 27.26 -15.30 8.13
CA PHE A 206 26.34 -16.34 7.67
C PHE A 206 24.98 -16.24 8.38
N PHE A 207 25.00 -16.06 9.70
CA PHE A 207 23.77 -15.92 10.48
C PHE A 207 22.99 -14.67 10.05
N LEU A 208 23.66 -13.52 9.97
CA LEU A 208 23.03 -12.27 9.59
C LEU A 208 22.52 -12.30 8.14
N GLY A 209 23.28 -12.90 7.23
CA GLY A 209 22.94 -13.01 5.80
C GLY A 209 21.69 -13.84 5.57
N TYR A 210 21.55 -14.97 6.26
CA TYR A 210 20.34 -15.79 6.19
C TYR A 210 19.08 -15.02 6.61
N PHE A 211 19.11 -14.38 7.79
CA PHE A 211 17.95 -13.64 8.29
C PHE A 211 17.70 -12.33 7.53
N TYR A 212 18.74 -11.71 6.97
CA TYR A 212 18.60 -10.59 6.06
C TYR A 212 17.86 -11.01 4.77
N LEU A 213 18.24 -12.13 4.16
CA LEU A 213 17.52 -12.66 2.99
C LEU A 213 16.05 -12.94 3.35
N ARG A 214 15.82 -13.52 4.54
CA ARG A 214 14.46 -13.83 4.98
C ARG A 214 13.62 -12.58 5.28
N LEU A 215 14.25 -11.50 5.72
CA LEU A 215 13.62 -10.20 5.85
C LEU A 215 13.24 -9.62 4.48
N ALA A 216 14.13 -9.73 3.49
CA ALA A 216 13.88 -9.27 2.12
C ALA A 216 12.72 -10.03 1.46
N ASP A 217 12.61 -11.34 1.71
CA ASP A 217 11.46 -12.14 1.27
C ASP A 217 10.14 -11.63 1.89
N ALA A 218 10.13 -11.43 3.22
CA ALA A 218 8.96 -10.93 3.94
C ALA A 218 8.52 -9.55 3.44
N GLN A 219 9.49 -8.65 3.21
CA GLN A 219 9.25 -7.33 2.64
C GLN A 219 8.62 -7.41 1.25
N THR A 220 9.24 -8.16 0.34
CA THR A 220 8.77 -8.35 -1.04
C THR A 220 7.34 -8.87 -1.06
N GLN A 221 7.04 -9.83 -0.20
CA GLN A 221 5.72 -10.42 -0.14
C GLN A 221 4.67 -9.46 0.42
N ILE A 222 4.95 -8.73 1.50
CA ILE A 222 4.00 -7.75 2.06
C ILE A 222 3.70 -6.67 1.02
N ILE A 223 4.73 -6.11 0.38
CA ILE A 223 4.56 -5.13 -0.70
C ILE A 223 3.73 -5.74 -1.83
N GLY A 224 4.07 -6.94 -2.30
CA GLY A 224 3.33 -7.63 -3.35
C GLY A 224 1.86 -7.86 -2.99
N ARG A 225 1.56 -8.21 -1.73
CA ARG A 225 0.19 -8.38 -1.25
C ARG A 225 -0.56 -7.06 -1.15
N VAL A 226 0.09 -5.97 -0.74
CA VAL A 226 -0.50 -4.63 -0.74
C VAL A 226 -0.80 -4.16 -2.16
N GLU A 227 0.11 -4.37 -3.12
CA GLU A 227 -0.14 -4.01 -4.51
C GLU A 227 -1.23 -4.87 -5.13
N HIS A 228 -1.24 -6.19 -4.85
CA HIS A 228 -2.32 -7.06 -5.29
C HIS A 228 -3.69 -6.61 -4.75
N ALA A 229 -3.78 -6.30 -3.45
CA ALA A 229 -4.99 -5.75 -2.84
C ALA A 229 -5.36 -4.39 -3.43
N THR A 230 -4.37 -3.56 -3.73
CA THR A 230 -4.58 -2.25 -4.36
C THR A 230 -5.20 -2.41 -5.74
N THR A 231 -4.67 -3.29 -6.57
CA THR A 231 -5.15 -3.50 -7.94
C THR A 231 -6.51 -4.19 -7.99
N THR A 232 -6.74 -5.16 -7.12
CA THR A 232 -7.98 -5.96 -7.14
C THR A 232 -9.13 -5.32 -6.39
N LEU A 233 -8.87 -4.57 -5.32
CA LEU A 233 -9.91 -4.04 -4.43
C LEU A 233 -9.96 -2.50 -4.39
N LEU A 234 -8.80 -1.83 -4.31
CA LEU A 234 -8.78 -0.37 -4.10
C LEU A 234 -8.95 0.42 -5.40
N LEU A 235 -8.18 0.10 -6.44
CA LEU A 235 -8.20 0.83 -7.71
C LEU A 235 -9.60 0.88 -8.35
N PRO A 236 -10.35 -0.23 -8.48
CA PRO A 236 -11.70 -0.18 -9.04
C PRO A 236 -12.66 0.73 -8.26
N ARG A 237 -12.43 0.89 -6.94
CA ARG A 237 -13.24 1.73 -6.07
C ARG A 237 -12.91 3.22 -6.18
N PHE A 238 -11.65 3.57 -6.45
CA PHE A 238 -11.17 4.95 -6.48
C PHE A 238 -10.97 5.52 -7.88
N GLN A 239 -10.84 4.67 -8.89
CA GLN A 239 -10.67 5.07 -10.27
C GLN A 239 -12.02 4.87 -10.99
N VAL A 240 -12.91 5.85 -10.84
CA VAL A 240 -14.08 5.95 -11.72
C VAL A 240 -13.54 6.12 -13.13
N LYS A 241 -13.82 5.15 -14.01
CA LYS A 241 -13.35 5.17 -15.39
C LYS A 241 -13.82 6.47 -16.04
N GLU A 242 -12.91 7.22 -16.65
CA GLU A 242 -13.25 8.35 -17.52
C GLU A 242 -14.31 7.96 -18.58
N GLU A 243 -14.36 6.67 -18.93
CA GLU A 243 -15.37 6.04 -19.80
C GLU A 243 -16.81 6.19 -19.28
N THR A 244 -17.05 6.03 -17.97
CA THR A 244 -18.40 6.23 -17.38
C THR A 244 -18.83 7.69 -17.39
N LEU A 245 -17.89 8.64 -17.34
CA LEU A 245 -18.23 10.06 -17.46
C LEU A 245 -18.65 10.39 -18.89
N ILE A 246 -17.98 9.85 -19.91
CA ILE A 246 -18.33 10.08 -21.32
C ILE A 246 -19.67 9.43 -21.69
N GLU A 247 -19.97 8.25 -21.13
CA GLU A 247 -21.26 7.57 -21.29
C GLU A 247 -22.39 8.37 -20.62
N ASP A 248 -22.21 8.77 -19.36
CA ASP A 248 -23.19 9.62 -18.65
C ASP A 248 -23.41 10.97 -19.37
N PHE A 249 -22.36 11.60 -19.90
CA PHE A 249 -22.51 12.84 -20.68
C PHE A 249 -23.25 12.60 -21.99
N SER A 250 -23.04 11.46 -22.65
CA SER A 250 -23.74 11.11 -23.89
C SER A 250 -25.23 10.85 -23.63
N ASP A 251 -25.57 10.21 -22.52
CA ASP A 251 -26.95 9.97 -22.10
C ASP A 251 -27.65 11.26 -21.67
N ILE A 252 -26.94 12.17 -20.99
CA ILE A 252 -27.45 13.51 -20.68
C ILE A 252 -27.70 14.32 -21.96
N ILE A 253 -26.80 14.28 -22.95
CA ILE A 253 -26.98 14.98 -24.22
C ILE A 253 -28.16 14.38 -25.01
N ARG A 254 -28.32 13.05 -25.02
CA ARG A 254 -29.48 12.38 -25.62
C ARG A 254 -30.78 12.74 -24.92
N ALA A 255 -30.77 12.75 -23.58
CA ALA A 255 -31.93 13.14 -22.78
C ALA A 255 -32.31 14.61 -23.05
N ALA A 256 -31.32 15.51 -23.10
CA ALA A 256 -31.53 16.92 -23.45
C ALA A 256 -32.08 17.07 -24.88
N GLY A 257 -31.52 16.37 -25.87
CA GLY A 257 -32.02 16.39 -27.24
C GLY A 257 -33.44 15.83 -27.38
N ALA A 258 -33.77 14.76 -26.65
CA ALA A 258 -35.12 14.22 -26.59
C ALA A 258 -36.11 15.19 -25.93
N LEU A 259 -35.68 15.89 -24.87
CA LEU A 259 -36.49 16.87 -24.18
C LEU A 259 -36.79 18.09 -25.06
N VAL A 260 -35.79 18.58 -25.81
CA VAL A 260 -35.95 19.63 -26.82
C VAL A 260 -36.95 19.21 -27.90
N LYS A 261 -36.82 17.99 -28.45
CA LYS A 261 -37.74 17.47 -29.47
C LYS A 261 -39.17 17.35 -28.95
N ARG A 262 -39.33 16.95 -27.69
CA ARG A 262 -40.64 16.84 -27.02
C ARG A 262 -41.26 18.22 -26.76
N LEU A 263 -40.43 19.21 -26.45
CA LEU A 263 -40.85 20.60 -26.25
C LEU A 263 -41.27 21.25 -27.57
N ASP A 264 -40.55 20.97 -28.66
CA ASP A 264 -40.89 21.44 -30.01
C ASP A 264 -42.23 20.84 -30.50
N ALA A 265 -42.41 19.52 -30.34
CA ALA A 265 -43.68 18.86 -30.62
C ALA A 265 -44.84 19.41 -29.77
N SER A 266 -44.59 19.69 -28.48
CA SER A 266 -45.58 20.31 -27.60
C SER A 266 -45.96 21.72 -28.07
N GLN A 267 -45.00 22.53 -28.52
CA GLN A 267 -45.29 23.87 -29.06
C GLN A 267 -46.11 23.79 -30.36
N GLY A 268 -45.82 22.83 -31.24
CA GLY A 268 -46.65 22.56 -32.41
C GLY A 268 -48.10 22.21 -32.05
N GLN A 269 -48.29 21.32 -31.07
CA GLN A 269 -49.61 20.94 -30.59
C GLN A 269 -50.37 22.13 -29.97
N TYR A 270 -49.68 23.01 -29.24
CA TYR A 270 -50.29 24.22 -28.68
C TYR A 270 -50.71 25.21 -29.77
N ALA A 271 -49.90 25.38 -30.82
CA ALA A 271 -50.25 26.22 -31.96
C ALA A 271 -51.48 25.68 -32.72
N GLU A 272 -51.56 24.36 -32.90
CA GLU A 272 -52.72 23.71 -33.52
C GLU A 272 -53.98 23.85 -32.67
N THR A 273 -53.86 23.66 -31.34
CA THR A 273 -54.98 23.85 -30.40
C THR A 273 -55.46 25.30 -30.39
N ALA A 274 -54.54 26.27 -30.49
CA ALA A 274 -54.89 27.69 -30.61
C ALA A 274 -55.65 28.00 -31.90
N ASN A 275 -55.28 27.35 -33.02
CA ASN A 275 -56.01 27.49 -34.28
C ASN A 275 -57.41 26.87 -34.21
N GLN A 276 -57.56 25.68 -33.63
CA GLN A 276 -58.86 25.04 -33.42
C GLN A 276 -59.76 25.88 -32.50
N LEU A 277 -59.21 26.46 -31.43
CA LEU A 277 -59.95 27.39 -30.56
C LEU A 277 -60.44 28.62 -31.33
N ASN A 278 -59.59 29.20 -32.19
CA ASN A 278 -59.99 30.33 -33.04
C ASN A 278 -61.09 29.94 -34.02
N GLU A 279 -61.03 28.74 -34.59
CA GLU A 279 -62.04 28.21 -35.51
C GLU A 279 -63.39 27.96 -34.81
N VAL A 280 -63.37 27.36 -33.61
CA VAL A 280 -64.56 27.17 -32.77
C VAL A 280 -65.16 28.52 -32.36
N LEU A 281 -64.33 29.50 -31.98
CA LEU A 281 -64.81 30.85 -31.66
C LEU A 281 -65.42 31.55 -32.88
N ALA A 282 -64.88 31.34 -34.08
CA ALA A 282 -65.45 31.86 -35.32
C ALA A 282 -66.80 31.21 -35.64
N ALA A 283 -66.90 29.88 -35.54
CA ALA A 283 -68.14 29.14 -35.75
C ALA A 283 -69.23 29.57 -34.75
N TYR A 284 -68.88 29.70 -33.46
CA TYR A 284 -69.80 30.17 -32.42
C TYR A 284 -70.29 31.61 -32.68
N ARG A 285 -69.42 32.48 -33.21
CA ARG A 285 -69.77 33.85 -33.59
C ARG A 285 -70.75 33.88 -34.76
N ASP A 286 -70.57 33.01 -35.74
CA ASP A 286 -71.45 32.93 -36.91
C ASP A 286 -72.80 32.28 -36.57
N GLU A 287 -72.82 31.27 -35.70
CA GLU A 287 -74.06 30.70 -35.17
C GLU A 287 -74.87 31.74 -34.39
N MET A 288 -74.22 32.55 -33.55
CA MET A 288 -74.86 33.68 -32.84
C MET A 288 -75.44 34.73 -33.80
N ARG A 289 -74.76 35.01 -34.92
CA ARG A 289 -75.29 35.92 -35.97
C ARG A 289 -76.51 35.33 -36.66
N GLN A 290 -76.51 34.02 -36.91
CA GLN A 290 -77.63 33.33 -37.54
C GLN A 290 -78.84 33.24 -36.60
N HIS A 291 -78.62 32.98 -35.31
CA HIS A 291 -79.66 33.06 -34.28
C HIS A 291 -80.23 34.47 -34.14
N SER A 292 -79.39 35.50 -34.20
CA SER A 292 -79.84 36.90 -34.21
C SER A 292 -80.72 37.22 -35.43
N LYS A 293 -80.38 36.71 -36.62
CA LYS A 293 -81.24 36.81 -37.81
C LYS A 293 -82.57 36.06 -37.64
N GLY A 294 -82.55 34.84 -37.10
CA GLY A 294 -83.77 34.08 -36.82
C GLY A 294 -84.68 34.78 -35.80
N LEU A 295 -84.10 35.43 -34.78
CA LEU A 295 -84.86 36.29 -33.86
C LEU A 295 -85.44 37.52 -34.58
N SER A 296 -84.73 38.12 -35.53
CA SER A 296 -85.25 39.22 -36.37
C SER A 296 -86.44 38.77 -37.21
N GLU A 297 -86.36 37.60 -37.88
CA GLU A 297 -87.46 37.03 -38.65
C GLU A 297 -88.66 36.66 -37.78
N ILE A 298 -88.43 36.11 -36.57
CA ILE A 298 -89.51 35.84 -35.61
C ILE A 298 -90.16 37.15 -35.16
N THR A 299 -89.38 38.21 -34.97
CA THR A 299 -89.90 39.54 -34.62
C THR A 299 -90.74 40.12 -35.76
N GLU A 300 -90.33 39.91 -37.01
CA GLU A 300 -91.04 40.34 -38.22
C GLU A 300 -92.34 39.54 -38.46
N LEU A 301 -92.30 38.21 -38.28
CA LEU A 301 -93.48 37.34 -38.31
C LEU A 301 -94.48 37.65 -37.18
N LEU A 302 -93.99 37.98 -35.99
CA LEU A 302 -94.84 38.47 -34.90
C LEU A 302 -95.44 39.85 -35.22
N ARG A 303 -94.71 40.70 -35.95
CA ARG A 303 -95.19 42.01 -36.40
C ARG A 303 -96.32 41.88 -37.43
N ASP A 304 -96.18 40.96 -38.38
CA ASP A 304 -97.20 40.65 -39.40
C ASP A 304 -98.42 39.93 -38.80
N GLY A 305 -98.20 38.97 -37.89
CA GLY A 305 -99.26 38.21 -37.22
C GLY A 305 -100.12 39.05 -36.26
N PHE A 306 -99.57 40.09 -35.64
CA PHE A 306 -100.27 40.96 -34.69
C PHE A 306 -100.76 42.31 -35.26
N ARG A 307 -100.51 42.62 -36.55
CA ARG A 307 -100.89 43.90 -37.18
C ARG A 307 -100.57 45.12 -36.29
N LEU A 308 -99.33 45.21 -35.84
CA LEU A 308 -98.87 46.39 -35.10
C LEU A 308 -98.67 47.54 -36.11
N ARG A 309 -99.61 48.48 -36.05
CA ARG A 309 -99.64 49.73 -36.83
C ARG A 309 -98.38 50.55 -36.57
N ASP A 310 -97.79 51.07 -37.65
CA ASP A 310 -96.68 52.02 -37.56
C ASP A 310 -97.05 53.21 -36.66
N ILE A 311 -96.23 53.42 -35.64
CA ILE A 311 -96.11 54.72 -35.01
C ILE A 311 -94.85 55.32 -35.63
N ASP A 312 -95.06 56.26 -36.53
CA ASP A 312 -94.02 57.08 -37.15
C ASP A 312 -93.01 57.59 -36.09
N ARG A 313 -91.74 57.21 -36.24
CA ARG A 313 -90.59 58.10 -36.45
C ARG A 313 -89.27 57.33 -36.56
#